data_AF-A0A386C9Q3-F1
#
_entry.id   AF-A0A386C9Q3-F1
#
_cell.length_a   1.000
_cell.length_b   1.000
_cell.length_c   1.000
_cell.angle_alpha   90.00
_cell.angle_beta   90.00
_cell.angle_gamma   90.00
#
_symmetry.space_group_name_H-M   'P 1'
#
loop_
_entity.id
_entity.type
_entity.pdbx_description
1 polymer ?
#
loop_
_entity_poly.entity_id
_entity_poly.type
_entity_poly.pdbx_seq_one_letter_code
_entity_poly.pdbx_strand_id
1 'polypeptide(L)'
;MVRRAPASAPDPAGVLSRALLRAAEVLALNGQTMARVVGVSPASWSRLAAGQRAVDPDSKEGELALLFLRLYRSLDALVGGDAEKARLAPRPQPSPVSRASRVLSRRVAGPGPCRR
;
A
#
# COMPACT_ATOMS: atom_id res chain seq x y z
N MET A 1 -19.17 17.92 -0.17
CA MET A 1 -18.16 17.26 -1.03
C MET A 1 -16.79 17.45 -0.37
N VAL A 2 -16.14 16.38 0.10
CA VAL A 2 -14.79 16.48 0.69
C VAL A 2 -13.78 16.36 -0.45
N ARG A 3 -13.24 17.48 -0.90
CA ARG A 3 -12.13 17.51 -1.85
C ARG A 3 -10.86 17.18 -1.05
N ARG A 4 -10.24 16.04 -1.33
CA ARG A 4 -8.95 15.68 -0.71
C ARG A 4 -7.93 16.74 -1.11
N ALA A 5 -7.33 17.40 -0.12
CA ALA A 5 -6.23 18.33 -0.35
C ALA A 5 -5.07 17.59 -1.04
N PRO A 6 -4.29 18.24 -1.92
CA PRO A 6 -3.15 17.61 -2.57
C PRO A 6 -2.15 17.18 -1.49
N ALA A 7 -1.99 15.87 -1.30
CA ALA A 7 -0.89 15.34 -0.52
C ALA A 7 0.41 15.64 -1.28
N SER A 8 1.50 15.93 -0.56
CA SER A 8 2.83 16.11 -1.13
C SER A 8 3.13 14.98 -2.13
N ALA A 9 3.70 15.33 -3.28
CA ALA A 9 4.03 14.34 -4.31
C ALA A 9 4.93 13.25 -3.71
N PRO A 10 4.59 11.97 -3.87
CA PRO A 10 5.40 10.89 -3.31
C PRO A 10 6.73 10.79 -4.06
N ASP A 11 7.81 10.53 -3.32
CA ASP A 11 9.13 10.25 -3.89
C ASP A 11 9.09 8.95 -4.74
N PRO A 12 9.30 9.03 -6.06
CA PRO A 12 9.22 7.88 -6.96
C PRO A 12 10.19 6.75 -6.56
N ALA A 13 11.41 7.09 -6.14
CA ALA A 13 12.43 6.10 -5.81
C ALA A 13 12.05 5.33 -4.53
N GLY A 14 11.57 6.05 -3.51
CA GLY A 14 11.03 5.45 -2.29
C GLY A 14 9.82 4.57 -2.55
N VAL A 15 8.89 5.01 -3.42
CA VAL A 15 7.70 4.22 -3.79
C VAL A 15 8.11 2.94 -4.51
N LEU A 16 8.99 3.03 -5.50
CA LEU A 16 9.47 1.87 -6.26
C LEU A 16 10.14 0.85 -5.35
N SER A 17 11.05 1.31 -4.49
CA SER A 17 11.79 0.46 -3.56
C SER A 17 10.86 -0.30 -2.61
N ARG A 18 9.88 0.42 -2.05
CA ARG A 18 8.90 -0.16 -1.13
C ARG A 18 7.97 -1.13 -1.84
N ALA A 19 7.50 -0.80 -3.03
CA ALA A 19 6.66 -1.69 -3.84
C ALA A 19 7.40 -2.99 -4.18
N LEU A 20 8.68 -2.88 -4.55
CA LEU A 20 9.53 -4.02 -4.90
C LEU A 20 9.74 -4.97 -3.70
N LEU A 21 10.06 -4.44 -2.52
CA LEU A 21 10.18 -5.24 -1.30
C LEU A 21 8.88 -5.95 -0.96
N ARG A 22 7.74 -5.25 -1.04
CA ARG A 22 6.43 -5.84 -0.78
C ARG A 22 6.06 -6.94 -1.77
N ALA A 23 6.34 -6.75 -3.05
CA ALA A 23 6.07 -7.76 -4.06
C ALA A 23 6.93 -9.03 -3.82
N ALA A 24 8.20 -8.86 -3.44
CA ALA A 24 9.08 -9.97 -3.08
C ALA A 24 8.56 -10.74 -1.86
N GLU A 25 8.10 -10.04 -0.81
CA GLU A 25 7.50 -10.64 0.38
C GLU A 25 6.23 -11.43 0.04
N VAL A 26 5.31 -10.85 -0.74
CA VAL A 26 4.05 -11.50 -1.14
C VAL A 26 4.29 -12.77 -1.95
N LEU A 27 5.29 -12.76 -2.82
CA LEU A 27 5.68 -13.93 -3.61
C LEU A 27 6.62 -14.90 -2.85
N ALA A 28 6.93 -14.62 -1.58
CA ALA A 28 7.86 -15.38 -0.75
C ALA A 28 9.25 -15.59 -1.40
N LEU A 29 9.71 -14.61 -2.18
CA LEU A 29 11.01 -14.64 -2.85
C LEU A 29 12.11 -14.18 -1.90
N ASN A 30 13.20 -14.95 -1.84
CA ASN A 30 14.36 -14.58 -1.04
C ASN A 30 15.17 -13.45 -1.72
N GLY A 31 15.96 -12.74 -0.90
CA GLY A 31 16.75 -11.60 -1.36
C GLY A 31 17.85 -11.94 -2.37
N GLN A 32 18.38 -13.16 -2.40
CA GLN A 32 19.37 -13.56 -3.41
C GLN A 32 18.72 -13.68 -4.80
N THR A 33 17.53 -14.27 -4.87
CA THR A 33 16.75 -14.34 -6.11
C THR A 33 16.43 -12.93 -6.60
N MET A 34 15.95 -12.06 -5.71
CA MET A 34 15.62 -10.68 -6.09
C MET A 34 16.83 -9.87 -6.54
N ALA A 35 17.98 -10.03 -5.88
CA ALA A 35 19.22 -9.39 -6.30
C ALA A 35 19.60 -9.76 -7.74
N ARG A 36 19.45 -11.04 -8.10
CA ARG A 36 19.69 -11.52 -9.48
C ARG A 36 18.66 -10.98 -10.48
N VAL A 37 17.37 -10.97 -10.12
CA VAL A 37 16.29 -10.48 -10.99
C VAL A 37 16.46 -9.00 -11.32
N VAL A 38 16.85 -8.18 -10.34
CA VAL A 38 16.97 -6.72 -10.47
C VAL A 38 18.39 -6.31 -10.93
N GLY A 39 19.32 -7.26 -11.03
CA GLY A 39 20.67 -7.02 -11.51
C GLY A 39 21.58 -6.30 -10.53
N VAL A 40 21.34 -6.45 -9.22
CA VAL A 40 22.11 -5.82 -8.14
C VAL A 40 22.87 -6.86 -7.32
N SER A 41 23.91 -6.42 -6.60
CA SER A 41 24.61 -7.31 -5.67
C SER A 41 23.75 -7.65 -4.44
N PRO A 42 23.94 -8.81 -3.79
CA PRO A 42 23.22 -9.16 -2.56
C PRO A 42 23.38 -8.11 -1.45
N ALA A 43 24.55 -7.47 -1.35
CA ALA A 43 24.79 -6.37 -0.41
C ALA A 43 23.98 -5.12 -0.76
N SER A 44 23.80 -4.81 -2.04
CA SER A 44 22.98 -3.68 -2.48
C SER A 44 21.49 -3.94 -2.23
N TRP A 45 21.04 -5.18 -2.46
CA TRP A 45 19.69 -5.61 -2.05
C TRP A 45 19.49 -5.50 -0.53
N SER A 46 20.46 -5.94 0.27
CA SER A 46 20.39 -5.84 1.72
C SER A 46 20.26 -4.38 2.20
N ARG A 47 21.05 -3.46 1.63
CA ARG A 47 20.94 -2.02 1.94
C ARG A 47 19.60 -1.43 1.52
N LEU A 48 19.06 -1.87 0.39
CA LEU A 48 17.72 -1.48 -0.07
C LEU A 48 16.64 -1.98 0.91
N ALA A 49 16.71 -3.24 1.34
CA ALA A 49 15.80 -3.81 2.32
C ALA A 49 15.90 -3.10 3.69
N ALA A 50 17.09 -2.63 4.07
CA ALA A 50 17.33 -1.84 5.27
C ALA A 50 16.92 -0.35 5.11
N GLY A 51 16.41 0.07 3.95
CA GLY A 51 16.02 1.46 3.69
C GLY A 51 17.18 2.45 3.59
N GLN A 52 18.42 1.95 3.50
CA GLN A 52 19.64 2.76 3.36
C GLN A 52 19.92 3.14 1.90
N ARG A 53 19.14 2.58 0.97
CA ARG A 53 19.24 2.78 -0.47
C ARG A 53 17.85 2.76 -1.09
N ALA A 54 17.61 3.66 -2.02
CA ALA A 54 16.45 3.62 -2.89
C ALA A 54 16.85 3.21 -4.31
N VAL A 55 15.88 2.69 -5.06
CA VAL A 55 15.99 2.36 -6.48
C VAL A 55 15.48 3.56 -7.26
N ASP A 56 16.36 4.16 -8.03
CA ASP A 56 16.01 5.20 -8.98
C ASP A 56 15.22 4.57 -10.16
N PRO A 57 13.98 5.00 -10.45
CA PRO A 57 13.18 4.49 -11.56
C PRO A 57 13.85 4.64 -12.93
N ASP A 58 14.70 5.65 -13.12
CA ASP A 58 15.35 5.95 -14.39
C ASP A 58 16.69 5.21 -14.54
N SER A 59 17.09 4.44 -13.52
CA SER A 59 18.28 3.60 -13.58
C SER A 59 17.97 2.23 -14.19
N LYS A 60 19.02 1.55 -14.69
CA LYS A 60 18.90 0.19 -15.27
C LYS A 60 18.26 -0.82 -14.31
N GLU A 61 18.61 -0.76 -13.02
CA GLU A 61 17.98 -1.61 -12.00
C GLU A 61 16.53 -1.19 -11.72
N GLY A 62 16.20 0.10 -11.84
CA GLY A 62 14.84 0.63 -11.75
C GLY A 62 13.93 0.10 -12.86
N GLU A 63 14.42 0.09 -14.09
CA GLU A 63 13.72 -0.51 -15.22
C GLU A 63 13.41 -1.99 -14.99
N LEU A 64 14.40 -2.76 -14.50
CA LEU A 64 14.22 -4.18 -14.16
C LEU A 64 13.21 -4.37 -13.02
N ALA A 65 13.27 -3.52 -12.00
CA ALA A 65 12.30 -3.53 -10.90
C ALA A 65 10.88 -3.22 -11.40
N LEU A 66 10.71 -2.26 -12.31
CA LEU A 66 9.42 -1.91 -12.90
C LEU A 66 8.87 -3.04 -13.77
N LEU A 67 9.71 -3.71 -14.56
CA LEU A 67 9.32 -4.88 -15.34
C LEU A 67 8.86 -6.03 -14.43
N PHE A 68 9.59 -6.29 -13.35
CA PHE A 68 9.20 -7.26 -12.34
C PHE A 68 7.84 -6.90 -11.71
N LEU A 69 7.64 -5.65 -11.32
CA LEU A 69 6.37 -5.20 -10.73
C LEU A 69 5.20 -5.31 -11.72
N ARG A 70 5.42 -5.03 -13.01
CA ARG A 70 4.42 -5.24 -14.05
C ARG A 70 4.03 -6.71 -14.16
N LEU A 71 5.01 -7.62 -14.19
CA LEU A 71 4.77 -9.06 -14.18
C LEU A 71 3.98 -9.50 -12.94
N TYR A 72 4.42 -9.05 -11.75
CA TYR A 72 3.72 -9.32 -10.50
C TYR A 72 2.26 -8.86 -10.55
N ARG A 73 1.97 -7.67 -11.10
CA ARG A 73 0.59 -7.18 -11.24
C ARG A 73 -0.26 -8.00 -12.21
N SER A 74 0.34 -8.48 -13.30
CA SER A 74 -0.34 -9.41 -14.21
C SER A 74 -0.64 -10.76 -13.54
N LEU A 75 0.28 -11.27 -12.71
CA LEU A 75 0.06 -12.50 -11.93
C LEU A 75 -1.04 -12.30 -10.88
N ASP A 76 -1.01 -11.19 -10.15
CA ASP A 76 -2.03 -10.81 -9.15
C ASP A 76 -3.44 -10.72 -9.76
N ALA A 77 -3.54 -10.20 -10.99
CA ALA A 77 -4.80 -10.17 -11.72
C ALA A 77 -5.32 -11.57 -12.10
N LEU A 78 -4.43 -12.52 -12.40
CA LEU A 78 -4.80 -13.88 -12.81
C LEU A 78 -5.16 -14.80 -11.64
N VAL A 79 -4.49 -14.65 -10.49
CA VAL A 79 -4.66 -15.53 -9.31
C VAL A 79 -5.89 -15.15 -8.47
N GLY A 80 -6.69 -14.19 -8.93
CA GLY A 80 -7.95 -13.82 -8.30
C GLY A 80 -7.84 -12.56 -7.45
N GLY A 81 -7.37 -11.46 -8.05
CA GLY A 81 -7.41 -10.12 -7.49
C GLY A 81 -8.83 -9.66 -7.14
N ASP A 82 -9.41 -10.17 -6.05
CA ASP A 82 -10.71 -9.74 -5.52
C ASP A 82 -10.68 -8.28 -5.02
N ALA A 83 -9.50 -7.65 -4.98
CA ALA A 83 -9.38 -6.21 -4.77
C ALA A 83 -9.96 -5.37 -5.92
N GLU A 84 -9.89 -5.84 -7.17
CA GLU A 84 -10.55 -5.18 -8.32
C GLU A 84 -12.06 -5.42 -8.30
N LYS A 85 -12.52 -6.61 -7.88
CA LYS A 85 -13.96 -6.84 -7.62
C LYS A 85 -14.46 -6.01 -6.43
N ALA A 86 -13.64 -5.74 -5.42
CA ALA A 86 -14.00 -4.87 -4.30
C ALA A 86 -14.07 -3.38 -4.68
N ARG A 87 -13.38 -2.94 -5.74
CA ARG A 87 -13.50 -1.59 -6.30
C ARG A 87 -14.69 -1.43 -7.24
N LEU A 88 -15.02 -2.46 -8.01
CA LEU A 88 -16.20 -2.47 -8.89
C LEU A 88 -17.48 -2.80 -8.12
N ALA A 89 -17.40 -3.41 -6.93
CA ALA A 89 -18.54 -3.65 -6.08
C ALA A 89 -19.24 -2.32 -5.77
N PRO A 90 -20.50 -2.11 -6.19
CA PRO A 90 -21.29 -1.00 -5.66
C PRO A 90 -21.27 -1.13 -4.14
N ARG A 91 -21.16 0.02 -3.44
CA ARG A 91 -21.13 0.05 -1.97
C ARG A 91 -22.22 -0.90 -1.44
N PRO A 92 -21.91 -1.81 -0.50
CA PRO A 92 -22.95 -2.60 0.13
C PRO A 92 -23.98 -1.63 0.70
N GLN A 93 -25.18 -1.63 0.11
CA GLN A 93 -26.35 -1.00 0.71
C GLN A 93 -26.48 -1.63 2.10
N PRO A 94 -26.60 -0.85 3.18
CA PRO A 94 -26.88 -1.45 4.47
C PRO A 94 -28.20 -2.22 4.34
N SER A 95 -28.15 -3.53 4.53
CA SER A 95 -29.36 -4.32 4.70
C SER A 95 -30.13 -3.73 5.91
N PRO A 96 -31.48 -3.70 5.86
CA PRO A 96 -32.30 -2.99 6.85
C PRO A 96 -32.20 -3.53 8.28
N VAL A 97 -31.39 -4.57 8.53
CA VAL A 97 -31.24 -5.21 9.83
C VAL A 97 -30.29 -4.46 10.78
N SER A 98 -29.56 -3.43 10.32
CA SER A 98 -28.75 -2.56 11.19
C SER A 98 -29.35 -1.16 11.37
N ARG A 99 -30.66 -1.10 11.65
CA ARG A 99 -31.33 0.12 12.13
C ARG A 99 -31.63 0.09 13.64
N ALA A 100 -31.18 -0.95 14.35
CA ALA A 100 -31.50 -1.16 15.76
C ALA A 100 -30.51 -0.57 16.79
N SER A 101 -29.30 -0.14 16.39
CA SER A 101 -28.33 0.42 17.37
C SER A 101 -27.84 1.82 17.02
N ARG A 102 -28.76 2.68 16.56
CA ARG A 102 -28.54 4.14 16.46
C ARG A 102 -29.59 4.93 17.23
N VAL A 103 -30.01 4.40 18.39
CA VAL A 103 -30.76 5.15 19.41
C VAL A 103 -30.14 4.82 20.78
N LEU A 104 -29.03 5.48 21.08
CA LEU A 104 -28.42 5.78 22.40
C LEU A 104 -26.96 6.12 22.03
N SER A 105 -26.41 7.31 22.18
CA SER A 105 -26.62 8.27 23.25
C SER A 105 -26.28 9.65 22.69
N ARG A 106 -27.30 10.48 22.48
CA ARG A 106 -27.15 11.90 22.22
C ARG A 106 -27.15 12.57 23.60
N ARG A 107 -26.02 13.15 23.96
CA ARG A 107 -25.80 14.30 24.88
C ARG A 107 -26.91 14.59 25.90
N VAL A 108 -26.56 14.50 27.19
CA VAL A 108 -26.89 15.56 28.14
C VAL A 108 -25.63 16.40 28.33
N ALA A 109 -25.70 17.64 27.83
CA ALA A 109 -24.82 18.71 28.22
C ALA A 109 -25.37 19.34 29.52
N GLY A 110 -24.48 19.69 30.45
CA GLY A 110 -24.79 20.48 31.63
C GLY A 110 -23.49 20.88 32.34
N PRO A 111 -23.23 22.19 32.58
CA PRO A 111 -21.92 22.70 32.98
C PRO A 111 -21.75 22.79 34.51
N GLY A 112 -20.52 22.76 35.00
CA GLY A 112 -20.21 23.01 36.42
C GLY A 112 -18.71 23.21 36.67
N PRO A 113 -18.31 24.04 37.65
CA PRO A 113 -17.28 25.06 37.42
C PRO A 113 -15.90 24.77 38.06
N CYS A 114 -14.96 25.64 37.69
CA CYS A 114 -13.61 25.80 38.19
C CYS A 114 -13.49 25.88 39.73
N ARG A 115 -12.43 25.28 40.28
CA ARG A 115 -11.64 25.72 41.45
C ARG A 115 -10.26 25.06 41.32
N ARG A 116 -9.25 25.80 40.87
CA ARG A 116 -8.26 26.61 41.62
C ARG A 116 -7.20 25.75 42.28
#